data_AF-A0A7C9HB03-F1
#
_entry.id   AF-A0A7C9HB03-F1
#
_cell.length_a   1.000
_cell.length_b   1.000
_cell.length_c   1.000
_cell.angle_alpha   90.00
_cell.angle_beta   90.00
_cell.angle_gamma   90.00
#
_symmetry.space_group_name_H-M   'P 1'
#
loop_
_entity.id
_entity.type
_entity.pdbx_description
1 polymer ?
#
loop_
_entity_poly.entity_id
_entity_poly.type
_entity_poly.pdbx_seq_one_letter_code
_entity_poly.pdbx_strand_id
1 'polypeptide(L)'
;MAGPTLEELLREFKIEPATTPTSGPRAKLLRQADRMLDELDKYKTEEELDGDTTRFWWAPQSVNGKRRVSVRYGGKVVKGLATNADNTLPAVREVVETFKKLIEKSTDDTWAAEEERRKK
;
A
#
# COMPACT_ATOMS: atom_id res chain seq x y z
N MET A 1 -26.50 35.01 -12.13
CA MET A 1 -26.66 34.54 -10.74
C MET A 1 -25.79 33.31 -10.59
N ALA A 2 -24.65 33.42 -9.89
CA ALA A 2 -23.88 32.23 -9.52
C ALA A 2 -24.65 31.53 -8.39
N GLY A 3 -24.93 30.24 -8.54
CA GLY A 3 -25.55 29.44 -7.48
C GLY A 3 -24.61 29.28 -6.28
N PRO A 4 -25.12 28.78 -5.13
CA PRO A 4 -24.32 28.58 -3.93
C PRO A 4 -23.17 27.61 -4.22
N THR A 5 -22.03 27.89 -3.58
CA THR A 5 -20.85 27.04 -3.61
C THR A 5 -21.04 25.79 -2.75
N LEU A 6 -20.24 24.76 -3.02
CA LEU A 6 -20.28 23.52 -2.24
C LEU A 6 -19.97 23.77 -0.75
N GLU A 7 -19.08 24.71 -0.44
CA GLU A 7 -18.74 25.08 0.94
C GLU A 7 -19.93 25.70 1.68
N GLU A 8 -20.72 26.54 1.00
CA GLU A 8 -21.93 27.15 1.56
C GLU A 8 -23.00 26.10 1.84
N LEU A 9 -23.20 25.15 0.92
CA LEU A 9 -24.13 24.04 1.10
C LEU A 9 -23.69 23.12 2.26
N LEU A 10 -22.40 22.79 2.38
CA LEU A 10 -21.90 21.96 3.47
C LEU A 10 -22.16 22.60 4.85
N ARG A 11 -22.01 23.92 4.96
CA ARG A 11 -22.36 24.68 6.18
C ARG A 11 -23.87 24.69 6.43
N GLU A 12 -24.68 24.90 5.40
CA GLU A 12 -26.14 24.92 5.49
C GLU A 12 -26.70 23.57 5.97
N PHE A 13 -26.19 22.46 5.44
CA PHE A 13 -26.58 21.11 5.83
C PHE A 13 -25.89 20.61 7.11
N LYS A 14 -25.08 21.45 7.79
CA LYS A 14 -24.31 21.09 8.99
C LYS A 14 -23.46 19.82 8.78
N ILE A 15 -22.96 19.63 7.57
CA ILE A 15 -22.09 18.52 7.22
C ILE A 15 -20.68 18.93 7.65
N GLU A 16 -20.24 18.44 8.80
CA GLU A 16 -18.84 18.52 9.17
C GLU A 16 -18.05 17.55 8.27
N PRO A 17 -17.14 18.06 7.40
CA PRO A 17 -16.31 17.18 6.61
C PRO A 17 -15.49 16.32 7.57
N ALA A 18 -15.60 15.00 7.43
CA ALA A 18 -14.85 14.08 8.26
C ALA A 18 -13.36 14.40 8.16
N THR A 19 -12.78 14.93 9.24
CA THR A 19 -11.33 14.97 9.42
C THR A 19 -10.92 13.54 9.64
N THR A 20 -10.71 12.81 8.55
CA THR A 20 -10.16 11.47 8.63
C THR A 20 -8.83 11.62 9.34
N PRO A 21 -8.58 10.92 10.47
CA PRO A 21 -7.25 10.88 11.04
C PRO A 21 -6.34 10.27 9.97
N THR A 22 -5.60 11.13 9.28
CA THR A 22 -4.65 10.75 8.27
C THR A 22 -3.47 10.14 9.00
N SER A 23 -3.61 8.86 9.35
CA SER A 23 -2.44 8.01 9.53
C SER A 23 -1.53 8.28 8.35
N GLY A 24 -0.33 8.79 8.64
CA GLY A 24 0.64 9.15 7.62
C GLY A 24 0.94 7.96 6.72
N PRO A 25 1.49 8.17 5.51
CA PRO A 25 1.81 7.10 4.58
C PRO A 25 2.55 5.94 5.24
N ARG A 26 3.51 6.24 6.10
CA ARG A 26 4.27 5.26 6.89
C ARG A 26 3.35 4.34 7.67
N ALA A 27 2.48 4.90 8.50
CA ALA A 27 1.57 4.13 9.34
C ALA A 27 0.58 3.28 8.51
N LYS A 28 0.14 3.78 7.34
CA LYS A 28 -0.71 3.01 6.42
C LYS A 28 0.05 1.85 5.78
N LEU A 29 1.28 2.09 5.34
CA LEU A 29 2.15 1.09 4.74
C LEU A 29 2.54 -0.02 5.73
N LEU A 30 2.79 0.33 6.99
CA LEU A 30 3.05 -0.66 8.04
C LEU A 30 1.85 -1.58 8.24
N ARG A 31 0.63 -1.02 8.37
CA ARG A 31 -0.59 -1.84 8.47
C ARG A 31 -0.83 -2.72 7.25
N GLN A 32 -0.45 -2.25 6.06
CA GLN A 32 -0.53 -3.06 4.85
C GLN A 32 0.47 -4.22 4.88
N ALA A 33 1.71 -3.98 5.33
CA ALA A 33 2.71 -5.03 5.51
C ALA A 33 2.23 -6.09 6.51
N ASP A 34 1.70 -5.67 7.66
CA ASP A 34 1.16 -6.58 8.68
C ASP A 34 0.07 -7.47 8.09
N ARG A 35 -0.92 -6.86 7.43
CA ARG A 35 -2.00 -7.60 6.75
C ARG A 35 -1.47 -8.61 5.73
N MET A 36 -0.39 -8.29 5.03
CA MET A 36 0.20 -9.19 4.03
C MET A 36 0.90 -10.37 4.67
N LEU A 37 1.63 -10.13 5.75
CA LEU A 37 2.27 -11.20 6.52
C LEU A 37 1.21 -12.11 7.15
N ASP A 38 0.16 -11.55 7.73
CA ASP A 38 -0.97 -12.29 8.29
C ASP A 38 -1.69 -13.14 7.22
N GLU A 39 -1.75 -12.66 5.98
CA GLU A 39 -2.34 -13.43 4.89
C GLU A 39 -1.41 -14.56 4.43
N LEU A 40 -0.11 -14.29 4.30
CA LEU A 40 0.89 -15.31 3.98
C LEU A 40 0.99 -16.40 5.05
N ASP A 41 0.66 -16.11 6.31
CA ASP A 41 0.59 -17.09 7.40
C ASP A 41 -0.53 -18.11 7.21
N LYS A 42 -1.57 -17.77 6.43
CA LYS A 42 -2.70 -18.66 6.16
C LYS A 42 -2.43 -19.60 4.98
N TYR A 43 -1.53 -19.20 4.08
CA TYR A 43 -1.21 -19.98 2.89
C TYR A 43 -0.34 -21.19 3.23
N LYS A 44 -0.62 -22.28 2.53
CA LYS A 44 0.08 -23.56 2.63
C LYS A 44 0.88 -23.85 1.37
N THR A 45 0.42 -23.36 0.21
CA THR A 45 1.08 -23.57 -1.08
C THR A 45 1.27 -22.26 -1.84
N GLU A 46 2.20 -22.25 -2.78
CA GLU A 46 2.53 -21.11 -3.62
C GLU A 46 1.41 -20.71 -4.58
N GLU A 47 0.54 -21.67 -4.92
CA GLU A 47 -0.64 -21.45 -5.78
C GLU A 47 -1.60 -20.44 -5.15
N GLU A 48 -1.65 -20.35 -3.83
CA GLU A 48 -2.51 -19.39 -3.10
C GLU A 48 -2.02 -17.94 -3.21
N LEU A 49 -0.77 -17.74 -3.66
CA LEU A 49 -0.29 -16.40 -4.01
C LEU A 49 -0.96 -15.88 -5.29
N ASP A 50 -1.47 -16.78 -6.14
CA ASP A 50 -2.12 -16.39 -7.38
C ASP A 50 -3.48 -15.73 -7.13
N GLY A 51 -3.87 -14.86 -8.05
CA GLY A 51 -5.16 -14.20 -7.99
C GLY A 51 -5.49 -13.47 -9.28
N ASP A 52 -6.68 -12.89 -9.37
CA ASP A 52 -7.12 -12.22 -10.59
C ASP A 52 -6.65 -10.75 -10.66
N THR A 53 -6.35 -10.16 -9.51
CA THR A 53 -5.99 -8.74 -9.40
C THR A 53 -4.84 -8.53 -8.42
N THR A 54 -4.15 -7.40 -8.52
CA THR A 54 -3.10 -7.05 -7.55
C THR A 54 -3.71 -6.52 -6.25
N ARG A 55 -4.24 -7.44 -5.44
CA ARG A 55 -4.80 -7.15 -4.10
C ARG A 55 -3.73 -6.94 -3.04
N PHE A 56 -2.62 -7.66 -3.16
CA PHE A 56 -1.48 -7.62 -2.25
C PHE A 56 -0.26 -6.99 -2.92
N TRP A 57 0.87 -6.88 -2.22
CA TRP A 57 2.09 -6.32 -2.81
C TRP A 57 2.72 -7.26 -3.84
N TRP A 58 2.49 -8.56 -3.75
CA TRP A 58 2.92 -9.50 -4.78
C TRP A 58 1.99 -9.50 -5.99
N ALA A 59 2.57 -9.82 -7.15
CA ALA A 59 1.84 -9.93 -8.40
C ALA A 59 0.90 -11.15 -8.38
N PRO A 60 -0.27 -11.02 -9.05
CA PRO A 60 -1.26 -12.09 -9.15
C PRO A 60 -0.76 -13.35 -9.86
N GLN A 61 0.31 -13.24 -10.63
CA GLN A 61 0.92 -14.35 -11.35
C GLN A 61 2.43 -14.24 -11.28
N SER A 62 3.10 -15.39 -11.27
CA SER A 62 4.55 -15.44 -11.46
C SER A 62 4.90 -15.43 -12.95
N VAL A 63 6.10 -14.94 -13.27
CA VAL A 63 6.68 -14.95 -14.62
C VAL A 63 8.06 -15.56 -14.52
N ASN A 64 8.32 -16.63 -15.28
CA ASN A 64 9.59 -17.36 -15.26
C ASN A 64 10.02 -17.79 -13.84
N GLY A 65 9.08 -18.28 -13.03
CA GLY A 65 9.34 -18.72 -11.65
C GLY A 65 9.64 -17.60 -10.66
N LYS A 66 9.50 -16.33 -11.07
CA LYS A 66 9.68 -15.16 -10.21
C LYS A 66 8.36 -14.43 -9.99
N ARG A 67 8.13 -13.96 -8.77
CA ARG A 67 6.97 -13.15 -8.43
C ARG A 67 7.40 -11.73 -8.09
N ARG A 68 6.85 -10.76 -8.80
CA ARG A 68 7.12 -9.35 -8.52
C ARG A 68 6.43 -8.95 -7.22
N VAL A 69 7.17 -8.35 -6.29
CA VAL A 69 6.64 -7.77 -5.05
C VAL A 69 6.87 -6.27 -5.08
N SER A 70 5.83 -5.49 -4.86
CA SER A 70 5.83 -4.04 -5.00
C SER A 70 5.01 -3.37 -3.91
N VAL A 71 5.62 -2.47 -3.15
CA VAL A 71 4.93 -1.65 -2.16
C VAL A 71 4.03 -0.67 -2.89
N ARG A 72 2.74 -0.68 -2.54
CA ARG A 72 1.72 0.18 -3.17
C ARG A 72 1.04 1.05 -2.13
N TYR A 73 1.06 2.35 -2.38
CA TYR A 73 0.32 3.34 -1.61
C TYR A 73 -0.66 4.04 -2.56
N GLY A 74 -1.93 4.22 -2.17
CA GLY A 74 -2.94 4.89 -3.01
C GLY A 74 -3.03 4.36 -4.46
N GLY A 75 -2.94 3.05 -4.66
CA GLY A 75 -3.00 2.40 -5.97
C GLY A 75 -1.73 2.50 -6.84
N LYS A 76 -0.73 3.30 -6.44
CA LYS A 76 0.53 3.48 -7.17
C LYS A 76 1.69 2.77 -6.45
N VAL A 77 2.60 2.17 -7.24
CA VAL A 77 3.86 1.61 -6.73
C VAL A 77 4.75 2.73 -6.18
N VAL A 78 5.30 2.55 -4.99
CA VAL A 78 6.28 3.46 -4.41
C VAL A 78 7.61 3.32 -5.16
N LYS A 79 8.20 4.44 -5.56
CA LYS A 79 9.44 4.44 -6.35
C LYS A 79 10.56 3.71 -5.59
N GLY A 80 11.21 2.77 -6.26
CA GLY A 80 12.31 1.99 -5.68
C GLY A 80 11.91 0.86 -4.73
N LEU A 81 10.62 0.69 -4.44
CA LEU A 81 10.11 -0.40 -3.60
C LEU A 81 9.38 -1.46 -4.41
N ALA A 82 10.07 -1.99 -5.43
CA ALA A 82 9.64 -3.14 -6.17
C ALA A 82 10.84 -4.04 -6.50
N THR A 83 10.67 -5.35 -6.32
CA THR A 83 11.70 -6.35 -6.63
C THR A 83 11.03 -7.66 -7.08
N ASN A 84 11.83 -8.62 -7.52
CA ASN A 84 11.37 -9.98 -7.84
C ASN A 84 11.83 -10.94 -6.74
N ALA A 85 10.90 -11.74 -6.22
CA ALA A 85 11.18 -12.87 -5.35
C ALA A 85 11.11 -14.17 -6.16
N ASP A 86 11.70 -15.25 -5.65
CA ASP A 86 11.32 -16.59 -6.08
C ASP A 86 9.82 -16.81 -5.84
N ASN A 87 9.18 -17.59 -6.71
CA ASN A 87 7.77 -17.94 -6.55
C ASN A 87 7.57 -18.99 -5.44
N THR A 88 8.01 -18.67 -4.22
CA THR A 88 7.85 -19.49 -3.01
C THR A 88 7.30 -18.64 -1.87
N LEU A 89 6.50 -19.24 -0.98
CA LEU A 89 5.96 -18.53 0.19
C LEU A 89 7.07 -17.90 1.05
N PRO A 90 8.18 -18.59 1.38
CA PRO A 90 9.26 -18.00 2.17
C PRO A 90 9.93 -16.81 1.48
N ALA A 91 10.19 -16.88 0.17
CA ALA A 91 10.86 -15.80 -0.55
C ALA A 91 9.97 -14.55 -0.67
N VAL A 92 8.67 -14.72 -0.95
CA VAL A 92 7.73 -13.59 -0.98
C VAL A 92 7.61 -12.96 0.40
N ARG A 93 7.51 -13.78 1.46
CA ARG A 93 7.50 -13.29 2.86
C ARG A 93 8.73 -12.48 3.20
N GLU A 94 9.93 -12.99 2.90
CA GLU A 94 11.20 -12.31 3.20
C GLU A 94 11.26 -10.92 2.57
N VAL A 95 10.77 -10.77 1.34
CA VAL A 95 10.70 -9.48 0.66
C VAL A 95 9.69 -8.54 1.34
N VAL A 96 8.51 -9.03 1.73
CA VAL A 96 7.51 -8.23 2.47
C VAL A 96 8.07 -7.77 3.83
N GLU A 97 8.73 -8.66 4.58
CA GLU A 97 9.40 -8.32 5.84
C GLU A 97 10.51 -7.30 5.66
N THR A 98 11.30 -7.42 4.57
CA THR A 98 12.37 -6.47 4.25
C THR A 98 11.79 -5.08 3.97
N PHE A 99 10.70 -5.00 3.21
CA PHE A 99 10.01 -3.73 2.99
C PHE A 99 9.41 -3.18 4.28
N LYS A 100 8.79 -4.03 5.12
CA LYS A 100 8.30 -3.62 6.44
C LYS A 100 9.41 -2.99 7.28
N LYS A 101 10.55 -3.67 7.43
CA LYS A 101 11.72 -3.18 8.18
C LYS A 101 12.25 -1.85 7.62
N LEU A 102 12.26 -1.68 6.30
CA LEU A 102 12.63 -0.40 5.66
C LEU A 102 11.66 0.72 6.06
N ILE A 103 10.35 0.46 6.01
CA ILE A 103 9.31 1.42 6.40
C ILE A 103 9.39 1.73 7.92
N GLU A 104 9.66 0.72 8.76
CA GLU A 104 9.84 0.91 10.20
C GLU A 104 11.02 1.84 10.52
N LYS A 105 12.15 1.66 9.81
CA LYS A 105 13.36 2.49 9.95
C LYS A 105 13.22 3.91 9.38
N SER A 106 12.28 4.12 8.47
CA SER A 106 12.00 5.44 7.90
C SER A 106 11.20 6.33 8.85
N THR A 107 11.18 7.64 8.60
CA THR A 107 10.42 8.65 9.36
C THR A 107 9.24 9.18 8.56
N ASP A 108 8.25 9.80 9.21
CA ASP A 108 7.14 10.44 8.50
C ASP A 108 7.63 11.55 7.55
N ASP A 109 8.71 12.25 7.88
CA ASP A 109 9.37 13.22 6.99
C ASP A 109 9.90 12.58 5.69
N THR A 110 10.41 11.34 5.79
CA THR A 110 10.87 10.58 4.61
C THR A 110 9.71 10.34 3.63
N TRP A 111 8.51 10.14 4.17
CA TRP A 111 7.31 9.89 3.38
C TRP A 111 6.60 11.16 2.91
N ALA A 112 6.78 12.29 3.59
CA ALA A 112 6.27 13.58 3.15
C ALA A 112 6.81 13.95 1.76
N ALA A 113 8.10 13.70 1.50
CA ALA A 113 8.70 13.90 0.16
C ALA A 113 8.08 13.00 -0.92
N GLU A 114 7.72 11.75 -0.58
CA GLU A 114 7.03 10.84 -1.51
C GLU A 114 5.57 11.27 -1.74
N GLU A 115 4.87 11.82 -0.74
CA GLU A 115 3.55 12.42 -0.93
C GLU A 115 3.60 13.65 -1.84
N GLU A 116 4.56 14.55 -1.65
CA GLU A 116 4.73 15.72 -2.53
C GLU A 116 5.09 15.32 -3.96
N ARG A 117 5.93 14.29 -4.15
CA ARG A 117 6.21 13.74 -5.49
C ARG A 117 4.96 13.22 -6.18
N ARG A 118 3.97 12.72 -5.42
CA ARG A 118 2.74 12.13 -5.96
C ARG A 118 1.64 13.13 -6.31
N LYS A 119 1.69 14.34 -5.74
CA LYS A 119 0.79 15.45 -6.09
C LYS A 119 1.11 16.06 -7.46
N LYS A 120 2.32 15.82 -7.98
CA LYS A 120 2.75 16.17 -9.34
C LYS A 120 2.38 15.09 -10.33
#